data_AF-A0A414U9D3-F1
#
_entry.id   AF-A0A414U9D3-F1
#
_cell.length_a   1.000
_cell.length_b   1.000
_cell.length_c   1.000
_cell.angle_alpha   90.00
_cell.angle_beta   90.00
_cell.angle_gamma   90.00
#
_symmetry.space_group_name_H-M   'P 1'
#
loop_
_entity.id
_entity.type
_entity.pdbx_description
1 polymer ?
#
loop_
_entity_poly.entity_id
_entity_poly.type
_entity_poly.pdbx_seq_one_letter_code
_entity_poly.pdbx_strand_id
1 'polypeptide(L)' 'MLSQIMTKISGGVTFLGGVLIVFGLVNLGMTIKDGMQGGGGQLAGAIAMIVGGGIVIAASVFLGSLDTSFAG' A
#
# COMPACT_ATOMS: atom_id res chain seq x y z
N MET A 1 20.59 -4.10 17.04
CA MET A 1 19.90 -5.14 16.21
C MET A 1 18.47 -4.76 15.83
N LEU A 2 17.72 -4.10 16.72
CA LEU A 2 16.31 -3.74 16.52
C LEU A 2 16.09 -2.70 15.41
N SER A 3 17.02 -1.72 15.29
CA SER A 3 17.01 -0.73 14.20
C SER A 3 17.09 -1.36 12.79
N GLN A 4 17.92 -2.40 12.61
CA GLN A 4 18.01 -3.13 11.33
C GLN A 4 16.73 -3.88 10.99
N ILE A 5 16.06 -4.44 12.01
CA ILE A 5 14.78 -5.12 11.85
C ILE A 5 13.69 -4.12 11.46
N MET A 6 13.62 -2.96 12.13
CA MET A 6 12.67 -1.89 11.80
C MET A 6 12.86 -1.36 10.38
N THR A 7 14.10 -1.18 9.92
CA THR A 7 14.39 -0.78 8.54
C THR A 7 13.94 -1.83 7.52
N LYS A 8 14.19 -3.12 7.78
CA LYS A 8 13.75 -4.22 6.90
C LYS A 8 12.23 -4.34 6.86
N ILE A 9 11.56 -4.16 8.00
CA ILE A 9 10.09 -4.18 8.09
C ILE A 9 9.51 -2.96 7.35
N SER A 10 10.04 -1.75 7.57
CA SER A 10 9.60 -0.55 6.85
C SER A 10 9.74 -0.71 5.33
N GLY A 11 10.85 -1.28 4.85
CA GLY A 11 11.03 -1.62 3.44
C GLY A 11 10.00 -2.63 2.93
N GLY A 12 9.73 -3.70 3.71
CA GLY A 12 8.72 -4.70 3.38
C GLY A 12 7.29 -4.15 3.33
N VAL A 13 6.90 -3.31 4.30
CA VAL A 13 5.58 -2.66 4.35
C VAL A 13 5.41 -1.65 3.20
N THR A 14 6.47 -0.91 2.86
CA THR A 14 6.46 -0.01 1.69
C THR A 14 6.22 -0.79 0.39
N PHE A 15 6.91 -1.91 0.23
CA PHE A 15 6.72 -2.80 -0.93
C PHE A 15 5.29 -3.34 -0.99
N LEU A 16 4.74 -3.82 0.13
CA LEU A 16 3.35 -4.29 0.19
C LEU A 16 2.34 -3.18 -0.16
N GLY A 17 2.55 -1.96 0.32
CA GLY A 17 1.74 -0.80 -0.05
C GLY A 17 1.82 -0.50 -1.55
N GLY A 18 3.01 -0.58 -2.15
CA GLY A 18 3.20 -0.44 -3.60
C GLY A 18 2.46 -1.53 -4.40
N VAL A 19 2.54 -2.79 -3.97
CA VAL A 19 1.83 -3.92 -4.58
C VAL A 19 0.31 -3.70 -4.54
N LEU A 20 -0.23 -3.23 -3.41
CA LEU A 20 -1.66 -2.93 -3.27
C LEU A 20 -2.13 -1.84 -4.25
N ILE A 21 -1.32 -0.79 -4.47
CA ILE A 21 -1.63 0.24 -5.47
C ILE A 21 -1.63 -0.35 -6.88
N VAL A 22 -0.64 -1.18 -7.23
CA VAL A 22 -0.57 -1.84 -8.54
C VAL A 22 -1.81 -2.71 -8.78
N PHE A 23 -2.20 -3.53 -7.80
CA PHE A 23 -3.42 -4.35 -7.90
C PHE A 23 -4.69 -3.50 -8.00
N GLY A 24 -4.78 -2.39 -7.25
CA GLY A 24 -5.88 -1.45 -7.36
C GLY A 24 -5.99 -0.81 -8.74
N LEU A 25 -4.85 -0.44 -9.35
CA LEU A 25 -4.78 0.10 -10.71
C LEU A 25 -5.14 -0.95 -11.78
N VAL A 26 -4.69 -2.20 -11.61
CA VAL A 26 -5.07 -3.31 -12.50
C VAL A 26 -6.58 -3.56 -12.42
N ASN A 27 -7.15 -3.60 -11.22
CA ASN A 27 -8.60 -3.73 -11.02
C ASN A 27 -9.37 -2.57 -11.63
N LEU A 28 -8.86 -1.33 -11.52
CA LEU A 28 -9.45 -0.17 -12.16
C LEU A 28 -9.39 -0.27 -13.69
N GLY A 29 -8.24 -0.64 -14.25
CA GLY A 29 -8.05 -0.82 -15.68
C GLY A 29 -8.94 -1.91 -16.27
N MET A 30 -9.10 -3.04 -15.57
CA MET A 30 -10.05 -4.10 -15.97
C MET A 30 -11.50 -3.62 -15.89
N THR A 31 -11.90 -2.94 -14.82
CA THR A 31 -13.27 -2.39 -14.66
C THR A 31 -13.62 -1.38 -15.76
N ILE A 32 -12.65 -0.57 -16.19
CA ILE A 32 -12.80 0.38 -17.30
C ILE A 32 -12.82 -0.36 -18.65
N LYS A 33 -11.89 -1.30 -18.86
CA LYS A 33 -11.75 -2.07 -20.12
C LYS A 33 -12.96 -2.94 -20.40
N ASP A 34 -13.51 -3.60 -19.39
CA ASP A 34 -14.66 -4.50 -19.54
C ASP A 34 -16.00 -3.73 -19.56
N GLY A 35 -15.92 -2.39 -19.60
CA GLY A 35 -17.05 -1.52 -19.88
C GLY A 35 -18.15 -1.62 -18.83
N MET A 36 -17.88 -1.23 -17.59
CA MET A 36 -18.92 -0.99 -16.56
C MET A 36 -19.95 -2.13 -16.38
N GLN A 37 -19.60 -3.38 -16.71
CA GLN A 37 -20.49 -4.54 -16.60
C GLN A 37 -20.67 -5.02 -15.15
N GLY A 38 -19.73 -4.68 -14.27
CA GLY A 38 -19.90 -4.80 -12.82
C GLY A 38 -20.14 -3.42 -12.25
N GLY A 39 -21.35 -3.16 -11.74
CA GLY A 39 -21.77 -1.85 -11.23
C GLY A 39 -20.75 -1.18 -10.28
N GLY A 40 -20.89 0.13 -10.09
CA GLY A 40 -19.90 1.04 -9.48
C GLY A 40 -19.21 0.62 -8.16
N GLY A 41 -19.65 -0.45 -7.50
CA GLY A 41 -18.93 -1.10 -6.40
C GLY A 41 -17.54 -1.65 -6.77
N GLN A 42 -17.31 -2.09 -8.02
CA GLN A 42 -16.01 -2.62 -8.44
C GLN A 42 -14.98 -1.48 -8.67
N LEU A 43 -15.46 -0.35 -9.17
CA LEU A 43 -14.72 0.91 -9.28
C LEU A 43 -14.42 1.49 -7.89
N ALA A 44 -15.40 1.48 -6.98
CA ALA A 44 -15.19 1.88 -5.59
C ALA A 44 -14.17 0.98 -4.87
N GLY A 45 -14.21 -0.34 -5.13
CA GLY A 45 -13.24 -1.29 -4.60
C GLY A 45 -11.81 -1.04 -5.12
N ALA A 46 -11.65 -0.72 -6.40
CA ALA A 46 -10.36 -0.38 -6.98
C ALA A 46 -9.78 0.90 -6.36
N ILE A 47 -10.59 1.94 -6.19
CA ILE A 47 -10.18 3.19 -5.52
C ILE A 47 -9.82 2.93 -4.05
N ALA A 48 -10.60 2.13 -3.33
CA ALA A 48 -10.32 1.76 -1.95
C ALA A 48 -8.98 1.02 -1.80
N MET A 49 -8.63 0.15 -2.76
CA MET A 49 -7.32 -0.53 -2.77
C MET A 49 -6.16 0.43 -3.02
N ILE A 50 -6.32 1.40 -3.92
CA ILE A 50 -5.29 2.43 -4.19
C ILE A 50 -5.09 3.32 -2.95
N VAL A 51 -6.17 3.80 -2.34
CA VAL A 51 -6.12 4.61 -1.12
C VAL A 51 -5.53 3.81 0.05
N GLY A 52 -5.96 2.57 0.22
CA GLY A 52 -5.41 1.65 1.23
C GLY A 52 -3.91 1.43 1.06
N GLY A 53 -3.44 1.21 -0.17
CA GLY A 53 -2.00 1.09 -0.46
C GLY A 53 -1.22 2.37 -0.15
N GLY A 54 -1.78 3.54 -0.45
CA GLY A 54 -1.19 4.84 -0.09
C GLY A 54 -1.04 5.05 1.42
N ILE A 55 -2.03 4.64 2.21
CA ILE A 55 -1.97 4.70 3.68
C ILE A 55 -0.89 3.76 4.22
N VAL A 56 -0.76 2.56 3.64
CA VAL A 56 0.27 1.57 4.03
C VAL A 56 1.69 2.12 3.77
N ILE A 57 1.90 2.82 2.65
CA ILE A 57 3.18 3.49 2.36
C ILE A 57 3.43 4.65 3.32
N ALA A 58 2.42 5.47 3.64
CA ALA A 58 2.59 6.55 4.62
C ALA A 58 2.96 6.01 6.00
N ALA A 59 2.34 4.90 6.42
CA ALA A 59 2.65 4.22 7.67
C ALA A 59 4.07 3.62 7.67
N SER A 60 4.57 3.11 6.55
CA SER A 60 5.93 2.57 6.47
C SER A 60 7.00 3.65 6.53
N VAL A 61 6.76 4.82 5.93
CA VAL A 61 7.65 5.99 6.04
C VAL A 61 7.69 6.52 7.46
N PHE A 62 6.54 6.60 8.13
CA PHE A 62 6.46 6.97 9.53
C PHE A 62 7.18 5.96 10.43
N LEU A 63 6.96 4.65 10.20
CA LEU A 63 7.64 3.56 10.92
C LEU A 63 9.16 3.59 10.74
N GLY A 64 9.63 3.93 9.53
CA GLY A 64 11.06 4.07 9.22
C GLY A 64 11.70 5.32 9.85
N SER A 65 10.90 6.31 10.25
CA SER A 65 11.34 7.57 10.85
C SER A 65 11.32 7.56 12.39
N LEU A 66 10.92 6.44 13.01
CA LEU A 66 10.93 6.29 14.46
C LEU A 66 12.37 6.24 14.99
N ASP A 67 12.69 7.12 15.93
CA ASP A 67 13.98 7.13 16.61
C ASP A 67 14.10 5.92 17.55
N THR A 68 14.84 4.90 17.11
CA THR A 68 15.12 3.70 17.91
C THR A 68 16.48 3.80 18.64
N SER A 69 17.02 5.00 18.86
CA SER A 69 18.30 5.22 19.53
C SER A 69 18.37 4.57 20.92
N PHE A 70 17.24 4.41 21.61
CA PHE A 70 17.13 3.72 22.90
C PHE A 70 17.33 2.19 22.85
N ALA A 71 17.29 1.58 21.66
CA ALA A 71 17.40 0.13 21.45
C ALA A 71 18.73 -0.28 20.79
N GLY A 72 19.75 0.58 20.94
CA GLY A 72 21.13 0.40 20.48
C GLY A 72 21.91 -0.61 21.32
#